data_AF-A0A2K3NIU9-F1
#
_entry.id   AF-A0A2K3NIU9-F1
#
_cell.length_a   1.000
_cell.length_b   1.000
_cell.length_c   1.000
_cell.angle_alpha   90.00
_cell.angle_beta   90.00
_cell.angle_gamma   90.00
#
_symmetry.space_group_name_H-M   'P 1'
#
loop_
_entity.id
_entity.type
_entity.pdbx_description
1 polymer ?
#
loop_
_entity_poly.entity_id
_entity_poly.type
_entity_poly.pdbx_seq_one_letter_code
_entity_poly.pdbx_strand_id
1 'polypeptide(L)'
;MDRGDIYKSSSSLRGNSSTFFSRSSRREEDDDEEALKWAAIERLPTYNRLKKGLLATSHGVSNEIIDVTKLGLQERQKLLNRLINVAEEDNEMFLLKLKERID
;
A
#
# COMPACT_ATOMS: atom_id res chain seq x y z
N MET A 1 21.94 6.39 -65.63
CA MET A 1 22.54 6.49 -64.28
C MET A 1 21.37 6.70 -63.34
N ASP A 2 20.89 5.61 -62.76
CA ASP A 2 19.65 5.55 -61.98
C ASP A 2 19.96 5.72 -60.48
N ARG A 3 19.07 6.42 -59.77
CA ARG A 3 19.14 6.65 -58.31
C ARG A 3 18.57 5.43 -57.60
N GLY A 4 19.29 4.87 -56.62
CA GLY A 4 18.81 3.77 -55.79
C GLY A 4 19.41 3.83 -54.39
N ASP A 5 18.54 3.74 -53.40
CA ASP A 5 18.66 4.20 -52.02
C ASP A 5 19.56 3.40 -51.05
N ILE A 6 20.14 4.14 -50.10
CA ILE A 6 20.07 3.96 -48.63
C ILE A 6 20.08 2.53 -48.08
N TYR A 7 21.22 2.11 -47.51
CA TYR A 7 21.25 1.21 -46.35
C TYR A 7 22.27 1.73 -45.34
N LYS A 8 21.82 2.65 -44.49
CA LYS A 8 22.57 3.03 -43.29
C LYS A 8 22.26 1.98 -42.22
N SER A 9 23.11 0.96 -42.13
CA SER A 9 23.05 -0.04 -41.07
C SER A 9 23.17 0.65 -39.71
N SER A 10 22.06 0.75 -38.99
CA SER A 10 22.02 1.20 -37.60
C SER A 10 22.68 0.13 -36.73
N SER A 11 23.92 0.37 -36.33
CA SER A 11 24.58 -0.40 -35.28
C SER A 11 23.73 -0.29 -34.01
N SER A 12 23.38 -1.45 -33.49
CA SER A 12 22.46 -1.63 -32.38
C SER A 12 23.05 -1.02 -31.11
N LEU A 13 22.44 0.06 -30.62
CA LEU A 13 22.63 0.51 -29.24
C LEU A 13 21.85 -0.43 -28.31
N ARG A 14 22.35 -1.66 -28.12
CA ARG A 14 22.03 -2.46 -26.93
C ARG A 14 23.08 -2.15 -25.88
N GLY A 15 23.06 -0.89 -25.44
CA GLY A 15 23.73 -0.49 -24.20
C GLY A 15 23.00 -1.16 -23.05
N ASN A 16 23.75 -1.98 -22.32
CA ASN A 16 23.34 -2.75 -21.17
C ASN A 16 22.71 -1.85 -20.08
N SER A 17 21.40 -1.62 -20.15
CA SER A 17 20.59 -0.97 -19.11
C SER A 17 19.94 -2.05 -18.24
N SER A 18 20.74 -2.94 -17.67
CA SER A 18 20.28 -3.99 -16.74
C SER A 18 20.66 -3.70 -15.29
N THR A 19 21.09 -2.48 -14.98
CA THR A 19 21.56 -2.10 -13.63
C THR A 19 20.70 -1.02 -12.96
N PHE A 20 19.59 -0.60 -13.57
CA PHE A 20 18.67 0.37 -12.95
C PHE A 20 17.56 -0.25 -12.09
N PHE A 21 17.45 -1.59 -12.02
CA PHE A 21 16.45 -2.27 -11.19
C PHE A 21 16.89 -2.53 -9.75
N SER A 22 18.12 -2.15 -9.35
CA SER A 22 18.71 -2.68 -8.12
C SER A 22 18.46 -1.87 -6.83
N ARG A 23 17.58 -0.85 -6.78
CA ARG A 23 17.48 -0.01 -5.56
C ARG A 23 16.08 0.43 -5.09
N SER A 24 14.98 -0.03 -5.69
CA SER A 24 13.61 0.37 -5.25
C SER A 24 12.70 -0.78 -4.79
N SER A 25 13.11 -2.05 -4.95
CA SER A 25 12.19 -3.19 -4.74
C SER A 25 11.71 -3.36 -3.31
N ARG A 26 12.45 -2.88 -2.30
CA ARG A 26 12.06 -3.08 -0.90
C ARG A 26 10.81 -2.30 -0.50
N ARG A 27 10.57 -1.13 -1.11
CA ARG A 27 9.39 -0.31 -0.76
C ARG A 27 8.14 -0.75 -1.52
N GLU A 28 8.30 -1.20 -2.77
CA GLU A 28 7.19 -1.76 -3.56
C GLU A 28 6.73 -3.12 -2.99
N GLU A 29 7.65 -3.97 -2.53
CA GLU A 29 7.27 -5.26 -1.91
C GLU A 29 6.39 -5.07 -0.66
N ASP A 30 6.72 -4.11 0.22
CA ASP A 30 5.93 -3.84 1.43
C ASP A 30 4.51 -3.33 1.08
N ASP A 31 4.39 -2.40 0.11
CA ASP A 31 3.10 -1.88 -0.36
C ASP A 31 2.27 -2.97 -1.07
N ASP A 32 2.90 -3.85 -1.86
CA ASP A 32 2.25 -4.98 -2.54
C ASP A 32 1.71 -6.00 -1.53
N GLU A 33 2.46 -6.30 -0.46
CA GLU A 33 1.98 -7.16 0.62
C GLU A 33 0.76 -6.57 1.34
N GLU A 34 0.75 -5.26 1.57
CA GLU A 34 -0.41 -4.57 2.15
C GLU A 34 -1.63 -4.61 1.21
N ALA A 35 -1.42 -4.39 -0.09
CA ALA A 35 -2.47 -4.49 -1.09
C ALA A 35 -3.09 -5.90 -1.13
N LEU A 36 -2.27 -6.95 -1.03
CA LEU A 36 -2.75 -8.33 -0.95
C LEU A 36 -3.58 -8.58 0.32
N LYS A 37 -3.20 -8.00 1.47
CA LYS A 37 -3.97 -8.10 2.71
C LYS A 37 -5.31 -7.36 2.61
N TRP A 38 -5.35 -6.19 1.97
CA TRP A 38 -6.59 -5.46 1.69
C TRP A 38 -7.52 -6.23 0.76
N ALA A 39 -6.99 -6.80 -0.32
CA ALA A 39 -7.75 -7.64 -1.24
C ALA A 39 -8.34 -8.88 -0.52
N ALA A 40 -7.61 -9.47 0.43
CA ALA A 40 -8.12 -10.56 1.23
C ALA A 40 -9.33 -10.15 2.10
N ILE A 41 -9.34 -8.94 2.66
CA ILE A 41 -10.48 -8.40 3.42
C ILE A 41 -11.66 -8.08 2.50
N GLU A 42 -11.41 -7.52 1.32
CA GLU A 42 -12.45 -7.15 0.37
C GLU A 42 -13.23 -8.36 -0.15
N ARG A 43 -12.53 -9.50 -0.33
CA ARG A 43 -13.11 -10.77 -0.75
C ARG A 43 -13.95 -11.45 0.34
N LEU A 44 -13.97 -10.95 1.57
CA LEU A 44 -14.78 -11.51 2.64
C LEU A 44 -16.27 -11.19 2.45
N PRO A 45 -17.18 -12.07 2.90
CA PRO A 45 -18.59 -11.75 3.02
C PRO A 45 -18.82 -10.47 3.84
N THR A 46 -19.87 -9.71 3.53
CA THR A 46 -20.17 -8.37 4.10
C THR A 46 -20.01 -8.32 5.63
N TYR A 47 -20.53 -9.33 6.33
CA TYR A 47 -20.44 -9.40 7.80
C TYR A 47 -19.00 -9.47 8.32
N ASN A 48 -18.16 -10.29 7.69
CA ASN A 48 -16.78 -10.47 8.10
C ASN A 48 -15.94 -9.25 7.71
N ARG A 49 -16.25 -8.63 6.56
CA ARG A 49 -15.59 -7.42 6.08
C ARG A 49 -15.78 -6.24 7.05
N LEU A 50 -16.95 -6.09 7.65
CA LEU A 50 -17.22 -5.02 8.63
C LEU A 50 -16.48 -5.18 9.96
N LYS A 51 -16.05 -6.40 10.29
CA LYS A 51 -15.44 -6.72 11.59
C LYS A 51 -13.92 -6.82 11.54
N LYS A 52 -13.36 -7.08 10.35
CA LYS A 52 -11.94 -7.27 10.17
C LYS A 52 -11.29 -6.01 9.62
N GLY A 53 -10.16 -5.63 10.21
CA GLY A 53 -9.34 -4.50 9.77
C GLY A 53 -7.86 -4.86 9.82
N LEU A 54 -7.05 -4.06 9.13
CA LEU A 54 -5.60 -4.17 9.16
C LEU A 54 -5.08 -3.30 10.32
N LEU A 55 -4.29 -3.89 11.23
CA LEU A 55 -3.69 -3.16 12.35
C LEU A 55 -2.16 -3.28 12.31
N ALA A 56 -1.49 -2.13 12.38
CA ALA A 56 -0.04 -2.07 12.54
C ALA A 56 0.38 -2.47 13.94
N THR A 57 1.23 -3.49 14.07
CA THR A 57 1.81 -3.86 15.37
C THR A 57 2.81 -2.79 15.84
N SER A 58 3.12 -2.75 17.14
CA SER A 58 4.01 -1.74 17.76
C SER A 58 5.43 -1.70 17.19
N HIS A 59 5.84 -2.71 16.43
CA HIS A 59 7.16 -2.75 15.82
C HIS A 59 7.17 -2.19 14.40
N GLY A 60 6.02 -1.82 13.82
CA GLY A 60 5.94 -1.26 12.46
C GLY A 60 6.32 -2.23 11.34
N VAL A 61 6.62 -3.50 11.69
CA VAL A 61 7.13 -4.51 10.74
C VAL A 61 6.02 -5.40 10.19
N SER A 62 4.84 -5.45 10.82
CA SER A 62 3.76 -6.29 10.34
C SER A 62 2.39 -5.64 10.57
N ASN A 63 1.72 -5.41 9.45
CA ASN A 63 0.29 -5.15 9.38
C ASN A 63 -0.44 -6.50 9.38
N GLU A 64 -1.25 -6.76 10.43
CA GLU A 64 -1.99 -8.01 10.62
C GLU A 64 -3.50 -7.80 10.49
N ILE A 65 -4.20 -8.78 9.91
CA ILE A 65 -5.65 -8.76 9.78
C ILE A 65 -6.27 -9.21 11.12
N ILE A 66 -6.93 -8.30 11.82
CA ILE A 66 -7.50 -8.54 13.14
C ILE A 66 -9.01 -8.35 13.12
N ASP A 67 -9.73 -9.17 13.89
CA ASP A 67 -11.14 -8.95 14.19
C ASP A 67 -11.25 -7.91 15.31
N VAL A 68 -11.69 -6.70 14.96
CA VAL A 68 -11.81 -5.56 15.87
C VAL A 68 -12.75 -5.87 17.04
N THR A 69 -13.73 -6.76 16.83
CA THR A 69 -14.68 -7.14 17.89
C THR A 69 -14.04 -7.99 18.99
N LYS A 70 -12.95 -8.70 18.67
CA LYS A 70 -12.25 -9.60 19.59
C LYS A 70 -11.10 -8.95 20.36
N LEU A 71 -10.80 -7.68 20.08
CA LEU A 71 -9.74 -6.94 20.78
C LEU A 71 -10.04 -6.83 22.28
N GLY A 72 -9.03 -7.10 23.10
CA GLY A 72 -9.09 -6.89 24.55
C GLY A 72 -9.15 -5.40 24.93
N LEU A 73 -9.50 -5.09 26.18
CA LEU A 73 -9.61 -3.70 26.65
C LEU A 73 -8.30 -2.90 26.45
N GLN A 74 -7.16 -3.51 26.77
CA GLN A 74 -5.86 -2.85 26.61
C GLN A 74 -5.51 -2.60 25.13
N GLU A 75 -5.83 -3.53 24.24
CA GLU A 75 -5.58 -3.39 22.81
C GLU A 75 -6.47 -2.31 22.19
N ARG A 76 -7.76 -2.29 22.58
CA ARG A 76 -8.69 -1.22 22.20
C ARG A 76 -8.21 0.14 22.68
N GLN A 77 -7.73 0.23 23.92
CA GLN A 77 -7.18 1.48 24.46
C GLN A 77 -5.93 1.93 23.69
N LYS A 78 -5.02 1.00 23.36
CA LYS A 78 -3.85 1.30 22.51
C LYS A 78 -4.26 1.75 21.10
N LEU A 79 -5.26 1.11 20.51
CA LEU A 79 -5.79 1.47 19.19
C LEU A 79 -6.41 2.87 19.22
N LEU A 80 -7.22 3.17 20.24
CA LEU A 80 -7.78 4.51 20.46
C LEU A 80 -6.69 5.57 20.67
N ASN A 81 -5.71 5.30 21.53
CA ASN A 81 -4.62 6.23 21.79
C ASN A 81 -3.81 6.51 20.52
N ARG A 82 -3.58 5.51 19.67
CA ARG A 82 -2.94 5.73 18.37
C ARG A 82 -3.81 6.57 17.44
N LEU A 83 -5.10 6.30 17.36
CA LEU A 83 -6.02 7.07 16.52
C LEU A 83 -6.11 8.54 16.99
N ILE A 84 -6.16 8.77 18.30
CA ILE A 84 -6.22 10.11 18.90
C ILE A 84 -4.89 10.85 18.78
N ASN A 85 -3.75 10.16 18.93
CA ASN A 85 -2.44 10.79 18.80
C ASN A 85 -2.08 11.06 17.32
N VAL A 86 -2.45 10.17 16.39
CA VAL A 86 -2.34 10.43 14.94
C VAL A 86 -3.26 11.60 14.54
N ALA A 87 -4.39 11.76 15.24
CA ALA A 87 -5.24 12.92 15.10
C ALA A 87 -4.49 14.23 15.40
N GLU A 88 -3.62 14.33 16.42
CA GLU A 88 -2.85 15.58 16.62
C GLU A 88 -1.92 15.94 15.44
N GLU A 89 -1.43 14.94 14.69
CA GLU A 89 -0.49 15.13 13.59
C GLU A 89 -1.17 15.34 12.22
N ASP A 90 -2.31 14.67 11.96
CA ASP A 90 -3.00 14.63 10.65
C ASP A 90 -4.55 14.78 10.73
N ASN A 91 -5.09 15.39 11.78
CA ASN A 91 -6.54 15.49 12.06
C ASN A 91 -7.38 16.00 10.89
N GLU A 92 -6.92 17.06 10.21
CA GLU A 92 -7.68 17.70 9.14
C GLU A 92 -7.92 16.73 7.98
N MET A 93 -6.88 16.01 7.56
CA MET A 93 -6.96 15.03 6.48
C MET A 93 -7.85 13.83 6.85
N PHE A 94 -7.79 13.39 8.10
CA PHE A 94 -8.67 12.33 8.59
C PHE A 94 -10.14 12.77 8.58
N LEU A 95 -10.45 13.95 9.14
CA LEU A 95 -11.82 14.48 9.22
C LEU A 95 -12.40 14.80 7.84
N LEU A 96 -11.58 15.29 6.90
CA LEU A 96 -11.98 15.48 5.50
C LEU A 96 -12.39 14.16 4.84
N LYS A 97 -11.52 13.14 4.92
CA LYS A 97 -11.83 11.80 4.37
C LYS A 97 -13.03 11.14 5.07
N LEU A 98 -13.24 11.41 6.35
CA LEU A 98 -14.40 10.92 7.08
C LEU A 98 -15.68 11.59 6.58
N LYS A 99 -15.66 12.91 6.37
CA LYS A 99 -16.78 13.67 5.81
C LYS A 99 -17.17 13.13 4.42
N GLU A 100 -16.21 12.93 3.53
CA GLU A 100 -16.43 12.35 2.18
C GLU A 100 -17.06 10.95 2.17
N ARG A 101 -16.99 10.22 3.29
CA ARG A 101 -17.61 8.88 3.42
C ARG A 101 -19.03 8.92 3.99
N ILE A 102 -19.39 10.00 4.68
CA ILE A 102 -20.68 10.17 5.35
C ILE A 102 -21.65 10.97 4.47
N ASP A 103 -21.13 11.95 3.73
CA ASP A 103 -21.87 12.69 2.68
C ASP A 103 -22.07 11.81 1.42
#